data_AF-Q206Y4-F1
#
_entry.id   AF-Q206Y4-F1
#
_cell.length_a   1.000
_cell.length_b   1.000
_cell.length_c   1.000
_cell.angle_alpha   90.00
_cell.angle_beta   90.00
_cell.angle_gamma   90.00
#
_symmetry.space_group_name_H-M   'P 1'
#
loop_
_entity.id
_entity.type
_entity.pdbx_description
1 polymer ?
#
loop_
_entity_poly.entity_id
_entity_poly.type
_entity_poly.pdbx_seq_one_letter_code
_entity_poly.pdbx_strand_id
1 'polypeptide(L)'
;MMTVSLTSLIILIMLMMLSANTPLSLGCGILSIALLGSLMIASSSSSWLAMFTFLIYIGGLLVLFMYFTATIPNQSMQQKMWWKLSLISMFIPMSMTWLPILNSPSFNK
;
A
#
# COMPACT_ATOMS: atom_id res chain seq x y z
N MET A 1 14.45 -6.05 -9.27
CA MET A 1 14.51 -4.98 -8.25
C MET A 1 13.13 -4.40 -7.95
N MET A 2 12.37 -3.96 -8.96
CA MET A 2 11.02 -3.42 -8.77
C MET A 2 10.04 -4.39 -8.06
N THR A 3 10.08 -5.68 -8.37
CA THR A 3 9.23 -6.69 -7.71
C THR A 3 9.59 -6.87 -6.22
N VAL A 4 10.87 -6.78 -5.87
CA VAL A 4 11.36 -6.90 -4.48
C VAL A 4 11.00 -5.65 -3.65
N SER A 5 11.05 -4.46 -4.25
CA SER A 5 10.57 -3.24 -3.58
C SER A 5 9.05 -3.26 -3.37
N LEU A 6 8.29 -3.85 -4.30
CA LEU A 6 6.84 -3.98 -4.15
C LEU A 6 6.45 -5.03 -3.10
N THR A 7 7.12 -6.20 -3.01
CA THR A 7 6.85 -7.18 -1.95
C THR A 7 7.18 -6.64 -0.56
N SER A 8 8.28 -5.91 -0.41
CA SER A 8 8.63 -5.29 0.88
C SER A 8 7.63 -4.21 1.30
N LEU A 9 7.12 -3.40 0.37
CA LEU A 9 6.05 -2.43 0.63
C LEU A 9 4.74 -3.13 1.05
N ILE A 10 4.38 -4.25 0.42
CA ILE A 10 3.20 -5.04 0.82
C ILE A 10 3.36 -5.54 2.26
N ILE A 11 4.50 -6.10 2.63
CA ILE A 11 4.77 -6.60 4.00
C ILE A 11 4.69 -5.45 5.02
N LEU A 12 5.26 -4.29 4.71
CA LEU A 12 5.19 -3.10 5.56
C LEU A 12 3.76 -2.67 5.83
N ILE A 13 2.91 -2.62 4.80
CA ILE A 13 1.49 -2.23 4.95
C ILE A 13 0.71 -3.28 5.75
N MET A 14 1.03 -4.57 5.59
CA MET A 14 0.45 -5.63 6.42
C MET A 14 0.80 -5.43 7.90
N LEU A 15 2.05 -5.05 8.22
CA LEU A 15 2.42 -4.70 9.61
C LEU A 15 1.68 -3.44 10.11
N MET A 16 1.46 -2.44 9.25
CA MET A 16 0.68 -1.25 9.61
C MET A 16 -0.75 -1.59 9.99
N MET A 17 -1.36 -2.50 9.24
CA MET A 17 -2.73 -2.97 9.47
C MET A 17 -2.90 -3.58 10.87
N LEU A 18 -1.89 -4.25 11.42
CA LEU A 18 -1.94 -4.77 12.79
C LEU A 18 -2.04 -3.65 13.86
N SER A 19 -1.57 -2.44 13.56
CA SER A 19 -1.63 -1.28 14.46
C SER A 19 -2.87 -0.40 14.26
N ALA A 20 -3.77 -0.79 13.36
CA ALA A 20 -4.94 -0.01 12.97
C ALA A 20 -6.07 -0.12 14.01
N ASN A 21 -6.39 1.00 14.65
CA ASN A 21 -7.42 1.05 15.69
C ASN A 21 -8.81 1.44 15.16
N THR A 22 -8.90 1.87 13.89
CA THR A 22 -10.16 2.31 13.29
C THR A 22 -10.50 1.49 12.05
N PRO A 23 -11.79 1.21 11.78
CA PRO A 23 -12.20 0.52 10.56
C PRO A 23 -11.83 1.34 9.31
N LEU A 24 -11.76 2.67 9.43
CA LEU A 24 -11.28 3.54 8.35
C LEU A 24 -9.80 3.28 8.01
N SER A 25 -8.92 3.23 9.02
CA SER A 25 -7.49 2.92 8.81
C SER A 25 -7.31 1.53 8.19
N LEU A 26 -8.08 0.54 8.65
CA LEU A 26 -8.10 -0.79 8.04
C LEU A 26 -8.52 -0.72 6.57
N GLY A 27 -9.61 -0.02 6.26
CA GLY A 27 -10.09 0.17 4.88
C GLY A 27 -9.03 0.80 3.97
N CYS A 28 -8.37 1.88 4.41
CA CYS A 28 -7.27 2.50 3.68
C CYS A 28 -6.10 1.54 3.44
N GLY A 29 -5.75 0.72 4.44
CA GLY A 29 -4.68 -0.26 4.28
C GLY A 29 -5.05 -1.36 3.28
N ILE A 30 -6.27 -1.89 3.30
CA ILE A 30 -6.72 -2.91 2.32
C ILE A 30 -6.71 -2.33 0.89
N LEU A 31 -7.18 -1.09 0.71
CA LEU A 31 -7.12 -0.41 -0.59
C LEU A 31 -5.67 -0.27 -1.09
N SER A 32 -4.73 0.10 -0.21
CA SER A 32 -3.32 0.21 -0.57
C SER A 32 -2.69 -1.14 -0.93
N ILE A 33 -3.07 -2.24 -0.25
CA ILE A 33 -2.65 -3.60 -0.58
C ILE A 33 -3.19 -4.02 -1.94
N ALA A 34 -4.47 -3.75 -2.22
CA ALA A 34 -5.08 -4.10 -3.51
C ALA A 34 -4.38 -3.40 -4.69
N LEU A 35 -4.05 -2.11 -4.51
CA LEU A 35 -3.35 -1.33 -5.52
C LEU A 35 -1.94 -1.90 -5.77
N LEU A 36 -1.16 -2.18 -4.72
CA LEU A 36 0.18 -2.74 -4.85
C LEU A 36 0.18 -4.18 -5.36
N GLY A 37 -0.81 -4.98 -4.95
CA GLY A 37 -1.04 -6.33 -5.47
C GLY A 37 -1.32 -6.30 -6.98
N SER A 38 -2.15 -5.36 -7.45
CA SER A 38 -2.41 -5.21 -8.88
C SER A 38 -1.15 -4.78 -9.66
N LEU A 39 -0.30 -3.90 -9.11
CA LEU A 39 0.99 -3.53 -9.69
C LEU A 39 1.96 -4.72 -9.75
N MET A 40 1.96 -5.58 -8.73
CA MET A 40 2.72 -6.82 -8.73
C MET A 40 2.27 -7.78 -9.82
N ILE A 41 0.95 -7.96 -9.98
CA ILE A 41 0.38 -8.80 -11.03
C ILE A 41 0.71 -8.22 -12.41
N ALA A 42 0.59 -6.91 -12.59
CA ALA A 42 0.87 -6.22 -13.85
C ALA A 42 2.35 -6.36 -14.26
N SER A 43 3.27 -6.30 -13.30
CA SER A 43 4.71 -6.39 -13.55
C SER A 43 5.24 -7.81 -13.75
N SER A 44 4.52 -8.83 -13.27
CA SER A 44 4.99 -10.23 -13.29
C SER A 44 4.25 -11.15 -14.26
N SER A 45 2.98 -10.86 -14.56
CA SER A 45 2.11 -11.80 -15.29
C SER A 45 1.43 -11.17 -16.50
N SER A 46 0.22 -10.62 -16.33
CA SER A 46 -0.53 -9.94 -17.39
C SER A 46 -1.20 -8.69 -16.85
N SER A 47 -1.14 -7.62 -17.64
CA SER A 47 -1.82 -6.35 -17.36
C SER A 47 -3.35 -6.50 -17.32
N TRP A 48 -3.89 -7.44 -18.11
CA TRP A 48 -5.33 -7.71 -18.16
C TRP A 48 -5.86 -8.29 -16.82
N LEU A 49 -5.16 -9.26 -16.24
CA LEU A 49 -5.49 -9.80 -14.92
C LEU A 49 -5.33 -8.73 -13.81
N ALA A 50 -4.30 -7.90 -13.90
CA ALA A 50 -4.09 -6.80 -12.98
C ALA A 50 -5.26 -5.79 -13.01
N MET A 51 -5.82 -5.52 -14.18
CA MET A 51 -6.93 -4.58 -14.34
C MET A 51 -8.21 -5.10 -13.66
N PHE A 52 -8.55 -6.38 -13.82
CA PHE A 52 -9.71 -6.97 -13.16
C PHE A 52 -9.55 -7.07 -11.64
N THR A 53 -8.35 -7.46 -11.18
CA THR A 53 -8.08 -7.53 -9.74
C THR A 53 -8.15 -6.15 -9.09
N PHE A 54 -7.65 -5.10 -9.75
CA PHE A 54 -7.83 -3.71 -9.33
C PHE A 54 -9.32 -3.33 -9.23
N LEU A 55 -10.11 -3.58 -10.28
CA LEU A 55 -11.53 -3.21 -10.34
C LEU A 55 -12.38 -3.92 -9.29
N ILE A 56 -12.19 -5.23 -9.10
CA ILE A 56 -12.98 -6.02 -8.15
C ILE A 56 -12.64 -5.63 -6.71
N TYR A 57 -11.35 -5.53 -6.38
CA TYR A 57 -10.95 -5.22 -5.01
C TYR A 57 -11.21 -3.77 -4.65
N ILE A 58 -10.75 -2.80 -5.45
CA ILE A 58 -10.92 -1.38 -5.11
C ILE A 58 -12.38 -0.97 -5.30
N GLY A 59 -13.04 -1.39 -6.38
CA GLY A 59 -14.46 -1.11 -6.60
C GLY A 59 -15.36 -1.73 -5.53
N GLY A 60 -15.17 -3.02 -5.22
CA GLY A 60 -15.97 -3.72 -4.21
C GLY A 60 -15.75 -3.22 -2.78
N LEU A 61 -14.50 -2.92 -2.40
CA LEU A 61 -14.19 -2.45 -1.05
C LEU A 61 -14.62 -1.00 -0.80
N LEU A 62 -14.76 -0.16 -1.85
CA LEU A 62 -15.29 1.20 -1.70
C LEU A 62 -16.76 1.22 -1.26
N VAL A 63 -17.56 0.25 -1.70
CA VAL A 63 -18.96 0.13 -1.28
C VAL A 63 -19.05 -0.20 0.22
N LEU A 64 -18.23 -1.14 0.68
CA LEU A 64 -18.14 -1.52 2.09
C LEU A 64 -17.63 -0.35 2.95
N PHE A 65 -16.69 0.44 2.43
CA PHE A 65 -16.17 1.63 3.09
C PHE A 65 -17.27 2.69 3.28
N MET A 66 -18.05 2.98 2.23
CA MET A 66 -19.17 3.92 2.31
C MET A 66 -20.19 3.50 3.38
N TYR A 67 -20.50 2.20 3.44
CA TYR A 67 -21.40 1.64 4.45
C TYR A 67 -20.91 1.87 5.89
N PHE A 68 -19.63 1.63 6.17
CA PHE A 68 -19.07 1.86 7.50
C PHE A 68 -18.99 3.35 7.86
N THR A 69 -18.68 4.23 6.90
CA THR A 69 -18.65 5.67 7.16
C THR A 69 -20.04 6.25 7.48
N ALA A 70 -21.10 5.67 6.92
CA ALA A 70 -22.47 6.12 7.17
C ALA A 70 -23.01 5.67 8.54
N THR A 71 -22.49 4.57 9.08
CA THR A 71 -23.02 3.92 10.30
C THR A 71 -22.24 4.25 11.57
N ILE A 72 -21.01 4.73 11.45
CA ILE A 72 -20.16 5.09 12.60
C ILE A 72 -20.30 6.59 12.91
N PRO A 73 -20.73 6.98 14.13
CA PRO A 73 -20.81 8.38 14.51
C PRO A 73 -19.40 8.98 14.54
N ASN A 74 -19.24 10.16 13.95
CA ASN A 74 -18.01 10.92 13.72
C ASN A 74 -16.93 10.69 14.81
N GLN A 75 -16.13 9.63 14.65
CA GLN A 75 -15.12 9.26 15.65
C GLN A 75 -14.02 10.31 15.64
N SER A 76 -13.65 10.82 16.82
CA SER A 76 -12.51 11.72 16.95
C SER A 76 -11.24 10.95 16.57
N MET A 77 -10.74 11.24 15.37
CA MET A 77 -9.62 10.52 14.78
C MET A 77 -8.32 10.85 15.52
N GLN A 78 -7.96 10.06 16.54
CA GLN A 78 -6.61 10.04 17.09
C GLN A 78 -5.66 9.25 16.17
N GLN A 79 -5.56 9.65 14.90
CA GLN A 79 -4.76 8.95 13.88
C GLN A 79 -3.30 9.39 13.81
N LYS A 80 -2.81 10.24 14.74
CA LYS A 80 -1.45 10.82 14.68
C LYS A 80 -0.34 9.76 14.56
N MET A 81 -0.46 8.63 15.26
CA MET A 81 0.54 7.56 15.20
C MET A 81 0.54 6.85 13.84
N TRP A 82 -0.66 6.58 13.31
CA TRP A 82 -0.85 5.87 12.04
C TRP A 82 -0.30 6.65 10.85
N TRP A 83 -0.56 7.96 10.79
CA TRP A 83 -0.01 8.84 9.76
C TRP A 83 1.52 9.00 9.86
N LYS A 84 2.08 9.01 11.07
CA LYS A 84 3.54 9.03 11.25
C LYS A 84 4.17 7.73 10.73
N LEU A 85 3.57 6.59 11.08
CA LEU A 85 4.02 5.29 10.62
C LEU A 85 3.90 5.16 9.09
N SER A 86 2.78 5.61 8.48
CA SER A 86 2.59 5.53 7.03
C SER A 86 3.66 6.31 6.27
N LEU A 87 4.03 7.51 6.74
CA LEU A 87 5.12 8.30 6.17
C LEU A 87 6.43 7.53 6.21
N ILE A 88 6.79 6.95 7.36
CA ILE A 88 8.02 6.17 7.53
C ILE A 88 8.04 4.94 6.58
N SER A 89 6.90 4.26 6.41
CA SER A 89 6.82 3.07 5.55
C SER A 89 7.08 3.33 4.08
N MET A 90 6.81 4.55 3.58
CA MET A 90 7.07 4.89 2.19
C MET A 90 8.55 5.22 1.91
N PHE A 91 9.28 5.73 2.90
CA PHE A 91 10.70 6.06 2.73
C PHE A 91 11.62 4.82 2.68
N ILE A 92 11.28 3.76 3.39
CA ILE A 92 12.08 2.52 3.47
C ILE A 92 12.31 1.89 2.10
N PRO A 93 11.28 1.57 1.28
CA PRO A 93 11.49 0.93 -0.01
C PRO A 93 12.10 1.86 -1.06
N MET A 94 11.90 3.18 -0.95
CA MET A 94 12.55 4.16 -1.83
C MET A 94 14.08 4.11 -1.67
N SER A 95 14.57 3.97 -0.44
CA SER A 95 16.00 3.84 -0.14
C SER A 95 16.62 2.58 -0.77
N MET A 96 15.89 1.46 -0.74
CA MET A 96 16.33 0.16 -1.26
C MET A 96 16.48 0.16 -2.78
N THR A 97 15.67 0.96 -3.49
CA THR A 97 15.79 1.11 -4.94
C THR A 97 16.96 2.01 -5.36
N TRP A 98 17.39 2.93 -4.50
CA TRP A 98 18.38 3.96 -4.86
C TRP A 98 19.83 3.55 -4.56
N LEU A 99 20.05 2.76 -3.50
CA LEU A 99 21.36 2.20 -3.11
C LEU A 99 22.12 1.47 -4.24
N PRO A 100 21.49 0.58 -5.02
CA PRO A 100 22.19 -0.10 -6.12
C PRO A 100 22.40 0.80 -7.35
N ILE A 101 21.64 1.89 -7.51
CA ILE A 101 21.86 2.88 -8.58
C ILE A 101 23.18 3.64 -8.34
N LEU A 102 23.44 4.04 -7.10
CA LEU A 102 24.68 4.76 -6.71
C LEU A 102 25.92 3.87 -6.84
N ASN A 103 25.77 2.58 -6.57
CA ASN A 103 26.86 1.61 -6.72
C ASN A 103 27.04 1.08 -8.16
N SER A 104 26.25 1.59 -9.12
CA SER A 104 26.40 1.21 -10.52
C SER A 104 27.69 1.79 -11.12
N PRO A 105 28.45 1.02 -11.90
CA PRO A 105 29.71 1.49 -12.50
C PRO A 105 29.53 2.65 -13.51
N SER A 106 28.29 2.98 -13.89
CA SER A 106 27.92 4.14 -14.69
C SER A 106 27.95 5.47 -13.93
N PHE A 107 27.88 5.46 -12.60
CA PHE A 107 27.89 6.67 -11.78
C PHE A 107 29.29 7.04 -11.27
N ASN A 108 30.22 6.07 -11.24
CA ASN A 108 31.58 6.23 -10.74
C ASN A 108 32.62 6.60 -11.83
N LYS A 109 32.16 7.22 -12.93
CA LYS A 109 33.00 7.82 -13.98
C LYS A 109 32.73 9.32 -14.09
#